data_AF-A0A6B1FRG4-F1
#
_entry.id   AF-A0A6B1FRG4-F1
#
_cell.length_a   1.000
_cell.length_b   1.000
_cell.length_c   1.000
_cell.angle_alpha   90.00
_cell.angle_beta   90.00
_cell.angle_gamma   90.00
#
_symmetry.space_group_name_H-M   'P 1'
#
loop_
_entity.id
_entity.type
_entity.pdbx_description
1 polymer ?
#
loop_
_entity_poly.entity_id
_entity_poly.type
_entity_poly.pdbx_seq_one_letter_code
_entity_poly.pdbx_strand_id
1 'polypeptide(L)'
;MIQEDNISSGVKSILSTVSESEPSQRRTKFEEFVDERLLVSMDALGNKQMKIKVLDVSDEHPPVQWRFGDRIKITKILVTIKHLSTQEVEEGEFDIEAIERELAEKRHYTSTNRWVPTSDIKNGYVVGSRHTSLISDAVALDYIVF
;
A
#
# COMPACT_ATOMS: atom_id res chain seq x y z
N MET A 1 61.72 54.56 17.56
CA MET A 1 61.07 53.72 18.59
C MET A 1 60.04 52.89 17.86
N ILE A 2 60.30 51.59 17.73
CA ILE A 2 59.52 50.65 16.91
C ILE A 2 58.34 50.15 17.74
N GLN A 3 57.16 50.12 17.13
CA GLN A 3 55.98 49.45 17.65
C GLN A 3 55.36 48.63 16.50
N GLU A 4 55.44 47.30 16.66
CA GLU A 4 54.42 46.27 16.41
C GLU A 4 53.76 46.16 15.02
N ASP A 5 53.43 44.98 14.49
CA ASP A 5 53.84 43.59 14.68
C ASP A 5 53.04 42.75 13.65
N ASN A 6 53.49 41.53 13.45
CA ASN A 6 52.69 40.34 13.10
C ASN A 6 52.30 39.99 11.64
N ILE A 7 53.19 39.17 11.04
CA ILE A 7 52.95 37.82 10.46
C ILE A 7 51.76 37.65 9.50
N SER A 8 52.08 37.61 8.19
CA SER A 8 51.19 37.11 7.13
C SER A 8 52.01 36.24 6.16
N SER A 9 52.18 34.97 6.50
CA SER A 9 52.90 34.01 5.65
C SER A 9 52.26 32.62 5.67
N GLY A 10 51.00 32.52 5.23
CA GLY A 10 50.33 31.22 5.24
C GLY A 10 48.99 31.14 4.55
N VAL A 11 48.80 31.73 3.37
CA VAL A 11 47.58 31.48 2.57
C VAL A 11 47.78 31.91 1.12
N LYS A 12 48.32 31.02 0.26
CA LYS A 12 48.20 31.18 -1.21
C LYS A 12 48.63 29.94 -2.02
N SER A 13 48.20 28.72 -1.67
CA SER A 13 48.42 27.57 -2.59
C SER A 13 47.60 26.29 -2.30
N ILE A 14 46.30 26.39 -1.97
CA ILE A 14 45.42 25.19 -1.96
C ILE A 14 44.07 25.49 -2.62
N LEU A 15 44.04 26.44 -3.56
CA LEU A 15 42.85 26.77 -4.32
C LEU A 15 43.07 26.41 -5.80
N SER A 16 43.02 25.12 -6.09
CA SER A 16 42.66 24.63 -7.43
C SER A 16 42.35 23.14 -7.36
N THR A 17 41.18 22.78 -7.89
CA THR A 17 40.70 21.42 -8.15
C THR A 17 40.33 20.55 -6.94
N VAL A 18 39.37 21.01 -6.15
CA VAL A 18 38.28 20.10 -5.79
C VAL A 18 37.25 20.29 -6.89
N SER A 19 37.24 19.37 -7.86
CA SER A 19 36.08 19.22 -8.74
C SER A 19 34.85 19.20 -7.84
N GLU A 20 33.92 20.12 -8.07
CA GLU A 20 32.54 19.96 -7.60
C GLU A 20 32.09 18.60 -8.12
N SER A 21 32.27 17.55 -7.32
CA SER A 21 31.43 16.39 -7.42
C SER A 21 30.07 16.96 -7.08
N GLU A 22 29.29 17.27 -8.12
CA GLU A 22 27.84 17.37 -8.02
C GLU A 22 27.43 16.32 -6.99
N PRO A 23 26.61 16.65 -5.97
CA PRO A 23 26.00 15.61 -5.18
C PRO A 23 25.16 14.85 -6.18
N SER A 24 25.76 13.81 -6.76
CA SER A 24 25.11 12.90 -7.67
C SER A 24 23.97 12.47 -6.80
N GLN A 25 22.77 12.91 -7.18
CA GLN A 25 21.55 12.53 -6.53
C GLN A 25 21.49 11.03 -6.76
N ARG A 26 22.20 10.26 -5.93
CA ARG A 26 21.82 8.91 -5.59
C ARG A 26 20.47 9.16 -4.96
N ARG A 27 19.45 9.16 -5.82
CA ARG A 27 18.09 8.87 -5.46
C ARG A 27 18.18 7.49 -4.84
N THR A 28 18.57 7.42 -3.57
CA THR A 28 17.97 6.49 -2.64
C THR A 28 16.49 6.76 -2.83
N LYS A 29 15.84 5.95 -3.67
CA LYS A 29 14.39 5.84 -3.69
C LYS A 29 14.08 5.48 -2.24
N PHE A 30 13.72 6.48 -1.44
CA PHE A 30 13.06 6.23 -0.19
C PHE A 30 11.82 5.48 -0.60
N GLU A 31 11.84 4.17 -0.37
CA GLU A 31 10.64 3.36 -0.39
C GLU A 31 9.68 4.12 0.52
N GLU A 32 8.63 4.68 -0.09
CA GLU A 32 7.70 5.56 0.59
C GLU A 32 7.16 4.77 1.78
N PHE A 33 7.57 5.13 2.99
CA PHE A 33 7.19 4.41 4.20
C PHE A 33 5.69 4.54 4.34
N VAL A 34 4.98 3.46 4.03
CA VAL A 34 3.54 3.37 4.21
C VAL A 34 3.29 3.09 5.69
N ASP A 35 2.47 3.92 6.34
CA ASP A 35 2.04 3.63 7.70
C ASP A 35 1.21 2.33 7.70
N GLU A 36 1.72 1.32 8.39
CA GLU A 36 1.09 0.00 8.53
C GLU A 36 -0.33 0.10 9.10
N ARG A 37 -0.64 1.12 9.91
CA ARG A 37 -1.98 1.35 10.46
C ARG A 37 -3.02 1.61 9.39
N LEU A 38 -2.62 2.14 8.24
CA LEU A 38 -3.52 2.38 7.11
C LEU A 38 -3.86 1.09 6.38
N LEU A 39 -3.07 0.03 6.53
CA LEU A 39 -3.22 -1.26 5.85
C LEU A 39 -4.01 -2.28 6.66
N VAL A 40 -4.41 -1.93 7.89
CA VAL A 40 -5.09 -2.82 8.81
C VAL A 40 -6.48 -2.28 9.13
N SER A 41 -7.47 -3.16 9.13
CA SER A 41 -8.82 -2.87 9.64
C SER A 41 -9.06 -3.65 10.93
N MET A 42 -9.94 -3.14 11.79
CA MET A 42 -10.35 -3.83 13.02
C MET A 42 -11.83 -4.24 12.94
N ASP A 43 -12.16 -5.33 13.62
CA ASP A 43 -13.55 -5.72 13.86
C ASP A 43 -14.23 -4.70 14.82
N ALA A 44 -15.55 -4.66 14.83
CA ALA A 44 -16.39 -3.81 15.68
C ALA A 44 -16.05 -3.94 17.17
N LEU A 45 -15.63 -5.12 17.63
CA LEU A 45 -15.20 -5.35 19.01
C LEU A 45 -13.71 -5.04 19.25
N GLY A 46 -12.95 -4.73 18.20
CA GLY A 46 -11.51 -4.44 18.31
C GLY A 46 -10.65 -5.65 18.68
N ASN A 47 -11.19 -6.87 18.62
CA ASN A 47 -10.50 -8.10 19.01
C ASN A 47 -9.75 -8.76 17.85
N LYS A 48 -10.12 -8.44 16.60
CA LYS A 48 -9.49 -8.96 15.40
C LYS A 48 -8.96 -7.83 14.54
N GLN A 49 -7.83 -8.09 13.89
CA GLN A 49 -7.25 -7.24 12.86
C GLN A 49 -7.24 -7.99 11.54
N MET A 50 -7.51 -7.29 10.45
CA MET A 50 -7.43 -7.84 9.10
C MET A 50 -6.51 -7.01 8.23
N LYS A 51 -5.70 -7.71 7.43
CA LYS A 51 -4.85 -7.14 6.40
C LYS A 51 -5.14 -7.85 5.08
N ILE A 52 -5.22 -7.10 3.98
CA ILE A 52 -5.50 -7.66 2.65
C ILE A 52 -4.37 -7.34 1.69
N LYS A 53 -3.80 -8.38 1.09
CA LYS A 53 -2.80 -8.30 0.04
C LYS A 53 -3.42 -8.64 -1.31
N VAL A 54 -3.13 -7.84 -2.32
CA VAL A 54 -3.51 -8.11 -3.71
C VAL A 54 -2.52 -9.12 -4.29
N LEU A 55 -3.03 -10.25 -4.78
CA LEU A 55 -2.22 -11.27 -5.45
C LEU A 55 -2.27 -11.13 -6.96
N ASP A 56 -3.47 -10.86 -7.49
CA ASP A 56 -3.69 -10.79 -8.93
C ASP A 56 -4.72 -9.71 -9.28
N VAL A 57 -4.55 -9.13 -10.47
CA VAL A 57 -5.37 -8.04 -11.00
C VAL A 57 -5.69 -8.30 -12.46
N SER A 58 -6.86 -7.88 -12.89
CA SER A 58 -7.30 -7.98 -14.28
C SER A 58 -6.79 -6.79 -15.10
N ASP A 59 -6.45 -7.06 -16.36
CA ASP A 59 -6.09 -6.04 -17.36
C ASP A 59 -7.30 -5.23 -17.88
N GLU A 60 -8.52 -5.51 -17.39
CA GLU A 60 -9.72 -4.78 -17.81
C GLU A 60 -9.64 -3.29 -17.47
N HIS A 61 -10.01 -2.46 -18.45
CA HIS A 61 -10.08 -1.01 -18.25
C HIS A 61 -11.35 -0.59 -17.50
N PRO A 62 -11.26 0.42 -16.60
CA PRO A 62 -12.42 0.94 -15.90
C PRO A 62 -13.50 1.42 -16.89
N PRO A 63 -14.80 1.21 -16.58
CA PRO A 63 -15.89 1.65 -17.46
C PRO A 63 -15.88 3.16 -17.75
N VAL A 64 -15.33 3.99 -16.85
CA VAL A 64 -15.27 5.45 -17.00
C VAL A 64 -14.03 6.04 -16.30
N GLN A 65 -12.88 6.06 -16.99
CA GLN A 65 -11.62 6.61 -16.44
C GLN A 65 -11.70 8.10 -16.07
N TRP A 66 -12.45 8.92 -16.83
CA TRP A 66 -12.44 10.39 -16.66
C TRP A 66 -13.08 10.90 -15.35
N ARG A 67 -14.02 10.15 -14.75
CA ARG A 67 -14.69 10.55 -13.50
C ARG A 67 -14.09 9.93 -12.25
N PHE A 68 -13.52 8.73 -12.39
CA PHE A 68 -13.17 7.89 -11.27
C PHE A 68 -11.66 7.62 -11.14
N GLY A 69 -10.87 8.18 -12.06
CA GLY A 69 -9.42 8.00 -12.10
C GLY A 69 -9.02 6.57 -12.46
N ASP A 70 -7.75 6.26 -12.21
CA ASP A 70 -7.18 4.94 -12.44
C ASP A 70 -7.65 3.97 -11.36
N ARG A 71 -8.52 3.04 -11.77
CA ARG A 71 -8.97 1.91 -10.96
C ARG A 71 -8.40 0.63 -11.52
N ILE A 72 -8.08 -0.29 -10.62
CA ILE A 72 -7.65 -1.63 -10.97
C ILE A 72 -8.73 -2.60 -10.52
N LYS A 73 -9.04 -3.57 -11.37
CA LYS A 73 -9.97 -4.65 -11.05
C LYS A 73 -9.19 -5.79 -10.40
N ILE A 74 -9.44 -6.06 -9.14
CA ILE A 74 -8.76 -7.13 -8.39
C ILE A 74 -9.41 -8.47 -8.73
N THR A 75 -8.61 -9.51 -8.97
CA THR A 75 -9.10 -10.88 -9.24
C THR A 75 -8.87 -11.78 -8.04
N LYS A 76 -7.68 -11.73 -7.43
CA LYS A 76 -7.30 -12.59 -6.30
C LYS A 76 -6.67 -11.80 -5.16
N ILE A 77 -7.04 -12.15 -3.93
CA ILE A 77 -6.49 -11.54 -2.71
C ILE A 77 -6.05 -12.61 -1.70
N LEU A 78 -5.12 -12.23 -0.83
CA LEU A 78 -4.80 -12.95 0.39
C LEU A 78 -5.30 -12.11 1.57
N VAL A 79 -6.15 -12.69 2.40
CA VAL A 79 -6.67 -12.07 3.61
C VAL A 79 -5.98 -12.72 4.80
N THR A 80 -5.37 -11.90 5.65
CA THR A 80 -4.78 -12.31 6.93
C THR A 80 -5.61 -11.74 8.06
N ILE A 81 -6.20 -12.58 8.91
CA ILE A 81 -6.93 -12.18 10.11
C ILE A 81 -6.12 -12.59 11.33
N LYS A 82 -5.78 -11.62 12.16
CA LYS A 82 -5.08 -11.81 13.42
C LYS A 82 -6.03 -11.61 14.59
N HIS A 83 -6.14 -12.62 15.43
CA HIS A 83 -6.85 -12.52 16.71
C HIS A 83 -5.92 -11.89 17.75
N LEU A 84 -6.30 -10.72 18.27
CA LEU A 84 -5.46 -9.98 19.21
C LEU A 84 -5.40 -10.65 20.59
N SER A 85 -6.47 -11.34 20.99
CA SER A 85 -6.54 -12.01 22.29
C SER A 85 -5.76 -13.33 22.33
N THR A 86 -5.84 -14.15 21.28
CA THR A 86 -5.20 -15.48 21.22
C THR A 86 -3.86 -15.48 20.48
N GLN A 87 -3.53 -14.40 19.76
CA GLN A 87 -2.39 -14.29 18.85
C GLN A 87 -2.42 -15.28 17.68
N GLU A 88 -3.55 -15.94 17.45
CA GLU A 88 -3.74 -16.81 16.29
C GLU A 88 -3.85 -15.97 15.02
N VAL A 89 -3.30 -16.51 13.93
CA VAL A 89 -3.31 -15.89 12.60
C VAL A 89 -3.96 -16.87 11.63
N GLU A 90 -5.03 -16.41 11.00
CA GLU A 90 -5.71 -17.11 9.92
C GLU A 90 -5.35 -16.44 8.61
N GLU A 91 -4.98 -17.24 7.61
CA GLU A 91 -4.70 -16.76 6.26
C GLU A 91 -5.56 -17.53 5.27
N GLY A 92 -6.19 -16.80 4.37
CA GLY A 92 -7.04 -17.36 3.33
C GLY A 92 -6.79 -16.67 2.00
N GLU A 93 -6.56 -17.46 0.95
CA GLU A 93 -6.54 -16.98 -0.42
C GLU A 93 -7.96 -17.01 -0.99
N PHE A 94 -8.39 -15.90 -1.58
CA PHE A 94 -9.72 -15.75 -2.14
C PHE A 94 -9.64 -15.31 -3.59
N ASP A 95 -10.23 -16.13 -4.46
CA ASP A 95 -10.51 -15.78 -5.85
C ASP A 95 -11.83 -15.01 -5.90
N ILE A 96 -11.73 -13.68 -5.88
CA ILE A 96 -12.89 -12.79 -5.78
C ILE A 96 -13.71 -12.83 -7.08
N GLU A 97 -13.08 -13.13 -8.22
CA GLU A 97 -13.80 -13.32 -9.47
C GLU A 97 -14.70 -14.57 -9.43
N ALA A 98 -14.16 -15.68 -8.95
CA ALA A 98 -14.93 -16.91 -8.79
C ALA A 98 -16.08 -16.74 -7.78
N ILE A 99 -15.80 -16.07 -6.66
CA ILE A 99 -16.78 -15.75 -5.61
C ILE A 99 -17.90 -14.85 -6.13
N GLU A 100 -17.58 -13.80 -6.91
CA GLU A 100 -18.59 -12.92 -7.52
C GLU A 100 -19.48 -13.70 -8.48
N ARG A 101 -18.90 -14.58 -9.32
CA ARG A 101 -19.65 -15.42 -10.25
C ARG A 101 -20.60 -16.36 -9.50
N GLU A 102 -20.13 -17.01 -8.45
CA GLU A 102 -20.94 -17.88 -7.60
C GLU A 102 -22.07 -17.11 -6.90
N LEU A 103 -21.79 -15.89 -6.42
CA LEU A 103 -22.80 -15.02 -5.80
C LEU A 103 -23.89 -14.62 -6.80
N ALA A 104 -23.51 -14.29 -8.04
CA ALA A 104 -24.45 -13.96 -9.11
C ALA A 104 -25.33 -15.15 -9.49
N GLU A 105 -24.77 -16.36 -9.48
CA GLU A 105 -25.51 -17.60 -9.75
C GLU A 105 -26.49 -17.96 -8.63
N LYS A 106 -26.04 -17.95 -7.36
CA LYS A 106 -26.84 -18.39 -6.21
C LYS A 106 -27.85 -17.35 -5.73
N ARG A 107 -27.48 -16.07 -5.76
CA ARG A 107 -28.25 -15.00 -5.13
C ARG A 107 -28.71 -13.91 -6.10
N HIS A 108 -28.35 -14.00 -7.38
CA HIS A 108 -28.69 -13.01 -8.41
C HIS A 108 -28.28 -11.56 -8.05
N TYR A 109 -27.26 -11.42 -7.21
CA TYR A 109 -26.63 -10.13 -6.90
C TYR A 109 -25.32 -10.01 -7.67
N THR A 110 -25.05 -8.83 -8.20
CA THR A 110 -23.77 -8.48 -8.82
C THR A 110 -23.11 -7.38 -8.01
N SER A 111 -21.78 -7.45 -7.87
CA SER A 111 -21.03 -6.59 -6.96
C SER A 111 -19.91 -5.91 -7.73
N THR A 112 -19.90 -4.59 -7.78
CA THR A 112 -18.80 -3.84 -8.42
C THR A 112 -17.60 -3.64 -7.49
N ASN A 113 -17.52 -4.39 -6.39
CA ASN A 113 -16.60 -4.12 -5.29
C ASN A 113 -15.13 -4.48 -5.58
N ARG A 114 -14.87 -5.15 -6.71
CA ARG A 114 -13.51 -5.47 -7.19
C ARG A 114 -12.74 -4.27 -7.74
N TRP A 115 -13.42 -3.17 -8.08
CA TRP A 115 -12.79 -1.97 -8.62
C TRP A 115 -12.24 -1.09 -7.51
N VAL A 116 -10.92 -1.17 -7.28
CA VAL A 116 -10.22 -0.40 -6.25
C VAL A 116 -9.39 0.71 -6.89
N PRO A 117 -9.44 1.95 -6.39
CA PRO A 117 -8.55 3.02 -6.84
C PRO A 117 -7.08 2.66 -6.62
N THR A 118 -6.22 3.00 -7.57
CA THR A 118 -4.76 2.83 -7.43
C THR A 118 -4.20 3.56 -6.20
N SER A 119 -4.80 4.68 -5.79
CA SER A 119 -4.44 5.41 -4.56
C SER A 119 -4.62 4.60 -3.29
N ASP A 120 -5.56 3.65 -3.29
CA ASP A 120 -5.97 2.85 -2.13
C ASP A 120 -5.19 1.52 -2.09
N ILE A 121 -4.23 1.33 -2.99
CA ILE A 121 -3.30 0.20 -3.01
C ILE A 121 -1.90 0.74 -2.73
N LYS A 122 -1.27 0.24 -1.66
CA LYS A 122 0.05 0.68 -1.19
C LYS A 122 0.94 -0.54 -0.99
N ASN A 123 2.03 -0.63 -1.74
CA ASN A 123 2.97 -1.76 -1.71
C ASN A 123 2.29 -3.13 -1.88
N GLY A 124 1.24 -3.20 -2.71
CA GLY A 124 0.47 -4.43 -2.94
C GLY A 124 -0.56 -4.77 -1.85
N TYR A 125 -0.73 -3.91 -0.85
CA TYR A 125 -1.78 -4.04 0.17
C TYR A 125 -2.90 -3.03 -0.06
N VAL A 126 -4.12 -3.46 0.25
CA VAL A 126 -5.29 -2.59 0.19
C VAL A 126 -5.38 -1.78 1.49
N VAL A 127 -5.83 -0.53 1.42
CA VAL A 127 -6.08 0.30 2.60
C VAL A 127 -7.27 -0.26 3.39
N GLY A 128 -7.16 -0.25 4.73
CA GLY A 128 -8.13 -0.84 5.65
C GLY A 128 -9.57 -0.34 5.48
N SER A 129 -9.76 0.89 5.02
CA SER A 129 -11.07 1.48 4.73
C SER A 129 -11.84 0.77 3.61
N ARG A 130 -11.16 0.00 2.76
CA ARG A 130 -11.76 -0.76 1.64
C ARG A 130 -11.96 -2.23 1.95
N HIS A 131 -11.43 -2.75 3.06
CA HIS A 131 -11.44 -4.18 3.32
C HIS A 131 -12.85 -4.77 3.33
N THR A 132 -13.76 -4.21 4.14
CA THR A 132 -15.16 -4.69 4.24
C THR A 132 -15.90 -4.67 2.91
N SER A 133 -15.63 -3.66 2.06
CA SER A 133 -16.21 -3.59 0.73
C SER A 133 -15.68 -4.71 -0.18
N LEU A 134 -14.37 -4.98 -0.13
CA LEU A 134 -13.72 -5.96 -1.00
C LEU A 134 -14.08 -7.40 -0.62
N ILE A 135 -14.29 -7.69 0.67
CA ILE A 135 -14.65 -9.03 1.16
C ILE A 135 -16.16 -9.26 1.28
N SER A 136 -17.00 -8.28 0.97
CA SER A 136 -18.46 -8.36 1.20
C SER A 136 -19.09 -9.61 0.58
N ASP A 137 -18.61 -9.99 -0.60
CA ASP A 137 -19.15 -11.11 -1.37
C ASP A 137 -18.75 -12.44 -0.74
N ALA A 138 -17.51 -12.52 -0.24
CA ALA A 138 -17.01 -13.66 0.51
C ALA A 138 -17.75 -13.82 1.85
N VAL A 139 -18.04 -12.71 2.55
CA VAL A 139 -18.86 -12.71 3.77
C VAL A 139 -20.29 -13.15 3.46
N ALA A 140 -20.88 -12.69 2.34
CA ALA A 140 -22.25 -13.07 1.96
C ALA A 140 -22.39 -14.56 1.61
N LEU A 141 -21.31 -15.23 1.21
CA LEU A 141 -21.24 -16.67 0.97
C LEU A 141 -20.68 -17.46 2.16
N ASP A 142 -20.50 -16.82 3.32
CA ASP A 142 -19.99 -17.42 4.56
C ASP A 142 -18.55 -17.97 4.45
N TYR A 143 -17.75 -17.46 3.51
CA TYR A 143 -16.34 -17.86 3.35
C TYR A 143 -15.40 -17.19 4.35
N ILE A 144 -15.78 -16.02 4.88
CA ILE A 144 -15.00 -15.25 5.84
C ILE A 144 -15.94 -14.74 6.93
N VAL A 145 -15.52 -14.89 8.18
CA VAL A 145 -16.17 -14.27 9.34
C VAL A 145 -15.18 -13.30 9.99
N PHE A 146 -15.37 -12.01 9.70
CA PHE A 146 -14.59 -10.94 10.30
C PHE A 146 -15.30 -10.45 11.56
#